data_AF-A0A944UDW6-F1
#
_entry.id   AF-A0A944UDW6-F1
#
_cell.length_a   1.000
_cell.length_b   1.000
_cell.length_c   1.000
_cell.angle_alpha   90.00
_cell.angle_beta   90.00
_cell.angle_gamma   90.00
#
_symmetry.space_group_name_H-M   'P 1'
#
loop_
_entity.id
_entity.type
_entity.pdbx_description
1 polymer ?
#
loop_
_entity_poly.entity_id
_entity_poly.type
_entity_poly.pdbx_seq_one_letter_code
_entity_poly.pdbx_strand_id
1 'polypeptide(L)'
;MRNFLINKQPLLPMKQANQYILNFKTFSWVFPTLFGVLLVLPIERTLEAAVEGGALVKGSAFSDDTTVVPAASGTSKAIKWSQLDYDTTAFDFNSSTPTRLKVKSAGDYFLSFTGPVAEANRAANARSQVHFFVKINGSTAIPTAKTSSTYVRHDSDHTESS
;
A
#
# COMPACT_ATOMS: atom_id res chain seq x y z
N MET A 1 -11.95 2.92 5.54
CA MET A 1 -10.48 2.76 5.55
C MET A 1 -9.96 2.98 4.13
N ARG A 2 -8.93 3.81 3.90
CA ARG A 2 -8.33 4.03 2.57
C ARG A 2 -7.03 3.24 2.47
N ASN A 3 -6.88 2.40 1.44
CA ASN A 3 -5.72 1.53 1.21
C ASN A 3 -5.01 1.94 -0.08
N PHE A 4 -3.68 1.89 -0.07
CA PHE A 4 -2.87 2.13 -1.25
C PHE A 4 -1.81 1.02 -1.33
N LEU A 5 -1.70 0.36 -2.49
CA LEU A 5 -0.67 -0.63 -2.76
C LEU A 5 0.22 -0.11 -3.89
N ILE A 6 1.53 -0.13 -3.69
CA ILE A 6 2.53 0.24 -4.69
C ILE A 6 3.47 -0.92 -4.87
N ASN A 7 3.60 -1.46 -6.08
CA ASN A 7 4.52 -2.56 -6.38
C ASN A 7 5.43 -2.20 -7.53
N LYS A 8 6.75 -2.33 -7.33
CA LYS A 8 7.71 -2.26 -8.43
C LYS A 8 7.43 -3.38 -9.43
N GLN A 9 7.30 -3.02 -10.70
CA GLN A 9 7.13 -4.01 -11.76
C GLN A 9 8.48 -4.62 -12.11
N PRO A 10 8.57 -5.95 -12.25
CA PRO A 10 9.79 -6.57 -12.74
C PRO A 10 10.01 -6.16 -14.21
N LEU A 11 11.21 -5.67 -14.53
CA LEU A 11 11.71 -5.70 -15.90
C LEU A 11 11.79 -7.17 -16.30
N LEU A 12 11.13 -7.58 -17.38
CA LEU A 12 11.13 -8.98 -17.83
C LEU A 12 12.41 -9.30 -18.63
N PRO A 13 13.37 -10.06 -18.09
CA PRO A 13 14.09 -11.05 -18.87
C PRO A 13 13.54 -12.44 -18.51
N MET A 14 13.09 -13.16 -19.53
CA MET A 14 12.61 -14.53 -19.42
C MET A 14 13.76 -15.44 -18.97
N LYS A 15 13.78 -15.84 -17.69
CA LYS A 15 14.81 -16.74 -17.14
C LYS A 15 14.35 -18.19 -17.28
N GLN A 16 15.04 -18.93 -18.14
CA GLN A 16 14.83 -20.36 -18.34
C GLN A 16 15.12 -21.13 -17.04
N ALA A 17 14.21 -22.00 -16.62
CA ALA A 17 14.34 -22.77 -15.38
C ALA A 17 15.31 -23.94 -15.56
N ASN A 18 16.44 -23.92 -14.86
CA ASN A 18 17.31 -25.09 -14.72
C ASN A 18 16.79 -25.99 -13.60
N GLN A 19 16.56 -27.26 -13.94
CA GLN A 19 16.17 -28.32 -13.01
C GLN A 19 17.35 -28.71 -12.12
N TYR A 20 17.17 -28.72 -10.80
CA TYR A 20 18.15 -29.25 -9.86
C TYR A 20 17.79 -30.68 -9.49
N ILE A 21 18.61 -31.64 -9.92
CA ILE A 21 18.53 -33.04 -9.50
C ILE A 21 19.21 -33.15 -8.13
N LEU A 22 18.45 -33.46 -7.08
CA LEU A 22 18.99 -33.75 -5.77
C LEU A 22 19.50 -35.19 -5.73
N ASN A 23 20.82 -35.36 -5.65
CA ASN A 23 21.48 -36.65 -5.52
C ASN A 23 21.81 -36.89 -4.04
N PHE A 24 21.06 -37.76 -3.36
CA PHE A 24 21.31 -38.11 -1.96
C PHE A 24 22.40 -39.19 -1.88
N LYS A 25 23.56 -38.84 -1.32
CA LYS A 25 24.57 -39.82 -0.88
C LYS A 25 24.27 -40.24 0.55
N THR A 26 24.17 -41.54 0.79
CA THR A 26 24.08 -42.14 2.12
C THR A 26 25.42 -42.04 2.84
N PHE A 27 25.41 -41.56 4.08
CA PHE A 27 26.56 -41.65 4.99
C PHE A 27 26.06 -42.07 6.38
N SER A 28 26.58 -43.20 6.86
CA SER A 28 26.25 -43.86 8.12
C SER A 28 27.47 -43.77 9.04
N TRP A 29 27.30 -43.28 10.28
CA TRP A 29 27.92 -43.87 11.49
C TRP A 29 27.30 -43.32 12.78
N VAL A 30 27.39 -44.11 13.85
CA VAL A 30 26.59 -44.13 15.09
C VAL A 30 27.13 -43.23 16.24
N PHE A 31 26.21 -42.56 16.96
CA PHE A 31 26.07 -42.21 18.41
C PHE A 31 27.30 -41.82 19.30
N PRO A 32 27.18 -40.98 20.38
CA PRO A 32 25.97 -40.81 21.20
C PRO A 32 25.57 -39.39 21.66
N THR A 33 24.29 -39.36 22.03
CA THR A 33 23.51 -38.42 22.84
C THR A 33 24.11 -38.09 24.22
N LEU A 34 24.32 -36.80 24.51
CA LEU A 34 24.00 -36.13 25.79
C LEU A 34 24.39 -34.64 25.67
N PHE A 35 23.61 -33.72 26.25
CA PHE A 35 23.81 -32.25 26.24
C PHE A 35 23.48 -31.51 24.92
N GLY A 36 22.20 -31.31 24.67
CA GLY A 36 21.76 -30.35 23.65
C GLY A 36 20.29 -29.95 23.69
N VAL A 37 19.55 -30.24 24.78
CA VAL A 37 18.09 -30.01 24.86
C VAL A 37 17.74 -28.84 25.79
N LEU A 38 18.57 -27.80 25.80
CA LEU A 38 18.22 -26.59 26.56
C LEU A 38 18.81 -25.34 25.92
N LEU A 39 18.33 -24.99 24.71
CA LEU A 39 18.33 -23.61 24.15
C LEU A 39 17.78 -23.55 22.71
N VAL A 40 16.76 -24.36 22.37
CA VAL A 40 15.92 -24.06 21.20
C VAL A 40 14.69 -23.32 21.72
N LEU A 41 14.89 -22.09 22.16
CA LEU A 41 13.77 -21.14 22.20
C LEU A 41 13.33 -20.95 20.74
N PRO A 42 12.03 -21.08 20.41
CA PRO A 42 11.56 -20.56 19.14
C PRO A 42 11.84 -19.05 19.19
N ILE A 43 12.89 -18.63 18.50
CA ILE A 43 12.94 -17.24 18.05
C ILE A 43 11.76 -17.16 17.10
N GLU A 44 10.62 -16.69 17.61
CA GLU A 44 9.50 -16.26 16.80
C GLU A 44 10.04 -15.13 15.92
N ARG A 45 10.63 -15.50 14.78
CA ARG A 45 10.79 -14.58 13.69
C ARG A 45 9.37 -14.37 13.19
N THR A 46 8.75 -13.29 13.66
CA THR A 46 7.64 -12.67 12.95
C THR A 46 8.18 -12.33 11.57
N LEU A 47 8.04 -13.27 10.63
CA LEU A 47 8.20 -13.01 9.21
C LEU A 47 7.00 -12.15 8.82
N GLU A 48 7.11 -10.84 9.02
CA GLU A 48 6.30 -9.91 8.25
C GLU A 48 6.77 -10.06 6.80
N ALA A 49 5.93 -10.73 6.01
CA ALA A 49 6.09 -10.80 4.58
C ALA A 49 5.74 -9.43 3.99
N ALA A 50 6.63 -8.46 4.15
CA ALA A 50 6.61 -7.26 3.32
C ALA A 50 6.80 -7.71 1.87
N VAL A 51 5.92 -7.28 0.97
CA VAL A 51 6.08 -7.54 -0.47
C VAL A 51 7.45 -6.99 -0.90
N GLU A 52 8.31 -7.84 -1.44
CA GLU A 52 9.61 -7.42 -2.00
C GLU A 52 9.35 -6.35 -3.09
N GLY A 53 9.95 -5.17 -2.93
CA GLY A 53 9.71 -4.02 -3.81
C GLY A 53 8.32 -3.39 -3.69
N GLY A 54 7.56 -3.71 -2.64
CA GLY A 54 6.17 -3.25 -2.43
C GLY A 54 5.99 -2.31 -1.23
N ALA A 55 4.87 -1.60 -1.23
CA ALA A 55 4.40 -0.80 -0.11
C ALA A 55 2.86 -0.83 -0.02
N LEU A 56 2.34 -1.21 1.13
CA LEU A 56 0.95 -1.09 1.55
C LEU A 56 0.83 -0.01 2.62
N VAL A 57 0.10 1.05 2.31
CA VAL A 57 -0.12 2.17 3.23
C VAL A 57 -1.61 2.42 3.42
N LYS A 58 -2.01 2.74 4.66
CA LYS A 58 -3.42 2.97 5.01
C LYS A 58 -3.60 4.25 5.83
N GLY A 59 -4.74 4.90 5.63
CA GLY A 59 -5.12 6.12 6.33
C GLY A 59 -6.62 6.28 6.50
N SER A 60 -7.02 7.03 7.52
CA SER A 60 -8.42 7.37 7.83
C SER A 60 -8.70 8.87 7.76
N ALA A 61 -7.68 9.72 7.89
CA ALA A 61 -7.78 11.17 7.88
C ALA A 61 -7.02 11.80 6.70
N PHE A 62 -7.29 13.07 6.43
CA PHE A 62 -6.59 13.91 5.49
C PHE A 62 -5.43 14.67 6.16
N SER A 63 -4.64 15.38 5.36
CA SER A 63 -3.45 16.13 5.78
C SER A 63 -3.71 17.20 6.84
N ASP A 64 -4.96 17.59 7.05
CA ASP A 64 -5.42 18.55 8.05
C ASP A 64 -6.22 17.88 9.19
N ASP A 65 -6.07 16.56 9.35
CA ASP A 65 -6.75 15.74 10.35
C ASP A 65 -8.28 15.65 10.21
N THR A 66 -8.85 16.20 9.13
CA THR A 66 -10.27 16.01 8.80
C THR A 66 -10.52 14.68 8.09
N THR A 67 -11.75 14.19 8.10
CA THR A 67 -12.18 12.99 7.36
C THR A 67 -13.08 13.32 6.16
N VAL A 68 -13.41 14.60 6.02
CA VAL A 68 -14.37 15.11 5.05
C VAL A 68 -13.67 15.45 3.73
N VAL A 69 -14.17 14.87 2.63
CA VAL A 69 -13.67 15.16 1.28
C VAL A 69 -13.96 16.64 0.97
N PRO A 70 -12.98 17.43 0.47
CA PRO A 70 -13.23 18.82 0.13
C PRO A 70 -14.25 18.94 -1.01
N ALA A 71 -15.02 20.04 -1.02
CA ALA A 71 -15.86 20.39 -2.17
C ALA A 71 -15.00 20.59 -3.44
N ALA A 72 -15.61 20.49 -4.61
CA ALA A 72 -14.91 20.60 -5.90
C ALA A 72 -14.16 21.93 -6.10
N SER A 73 -14.66 23.03 -5.49
CA SER A 73 -14.01 24.34 -5.50
C SER A 73 -12.90 24.49 -4.45
N GLY A 74 -12.75 23.51 -3.55
CA GLY A 74 -11.79 23.52 -2.46
C GLY A 74 -10.41 22.99 -2.86
N THR A 75 -9.42 23.24 -2.01
CA THR A 75 -8.08 22.67 -2.17
C THR A 75 -8.11 21.17 -1.92
N SER A 76 -7.47 20.40 -2.81
CA SER A 76 -7.29 18.96 -2.65
C SER A 76 -6.51 18.63 -1.38
N LYS A 77 -6.95 17.60 -0.65
CA LYS A 77 -6.27 17.13 0.57
C LYS A 77 -5.58 15.79 0.33
N ALA A 78 -4.39 15.61 0.88
CA ALA A 78 -3.68 14.33 0.80
C ALA A 78 -4.14 13.39 1.92
N ILE A 79 -4.12 12.07 1.68
CA ILE A 79 -4.45 11.08 2.70
C ILE A 79 -3.27 10.99 3.67
N LYS A 80 -3.55 11.13 4.97
CA LYS A 80 -2.60 10.94 6.06
C LYS A 80 -2.51 9.45 6.39
N TRP A 81 -1.33 8.86 6.20
CA TRP A 81 -1.09 7.44 6.45
C TRP A 81 -0.67 7.20 7.89
N SER A 82 -1.28 6.20 8.51
CA SER A 82 -1.09 5.81 9.91
C SER A 82 -0.74 4.34 10.09
N GLN A 83 -0.89 3.52 9.04
CA GLN A 83 -0.43 2.13 9.02
C GLN A 83 0.38 1.89 7.75
N LEU A 84 1.52 1.23 7.91
CA LEU A 84 2.57 1.12 6.91
C LEU A 84 3.12 -0.30 6.95
N ASP A 85 3.23 -0.91 5.78
CA ASP A 85 3.97 -2.14 5.53
C ASP A 85 4.70 -1.92 4.20
N TYR A 86 6.01 -1.77 4.21
CA TYR A 86 6.76 -1.43 3.00
C TYR A 86 8.19 -1.96 3.02
N ASP A 87 8.69 -2.29 1.83
CA ASP A 87 10.08 -2.63 1.61
C ASP A 87 10.96 -1.39 1.82
N THR A 88 11.70 -1.37 2.93
CA THR A 88 12.60 -0.28 3.30
C THR A 88 13.79 -0.12 2.34
N THR A 89 14.10 -1.11 1.50
CA THR A 89 15.13 -0.99 0.46
C THR A 89 14.62 -0.23 -0.76
N ALA A 90 13.32 -0.36 -1.06
CA ALA A 90 12.67 0.28 -2.21
C ALA A 90 12.03 1.64 -1.87
N PHE A 91 11.55 1.82 -0.64
CA PHE A 91 10.82 3.01 -0.22
C PHE A 91 11.36 3.63 1.07
N ASP A 92 11.09 4.92 1.25
CA ASP A 92 11.32 5.66 2.48
C ASP A 92 10.04 6.37 2.92
N PHE A 93 9.79 6.39 4.23
CA PHE A 93 8.65 7.06 4.82
C PHE A 93 9.11 7.97 5.95
N ASN A 94 8.67 9.24 5.92
CA ASN A 94 8.94 10.20 6.98
C ASN A 94 7.64 10.50 7.73
N SER A 95 7.58 10.12 9.00
CA SER A 95 6.42 10.32 9.88
C SER A 95 6.09 11.80 10.13
N SER A 96 7.04 12.72 9.92
CA SER A 96 6.80 14.18 9.96
C SER A 96 6.07 14.68 8.71
N THR A 97 6.07 13.91 7.63
CA THR A 97 5.30 14.19 6.40
C THR A 97 4.49 12.95 6.00
N PRO A 98 3.48 12.56 6.79
CA PRO A 98 2.81 11.26 6.69
C PRO A 98 1.83 11.14 5.51
N THR A 99 2.07 11.87 4.43
CA THR A 99 1.22 11.90 3.21
C THR A 99 2.02 11.54 1.96
N ARG A 100 3.28 11.12 2.14
CA ARG A 100 4.27 10.94 1.07
C ARG A 100 5.05 9.65 1.28
N LEU A 101 5.24 8.93 0.19
CA LEU A 101 6.20 7.83 0.11
C LEU A 101 7.31 8.26 -0.84
N LYS A 102 8.56 8.13 -0.42
CA LYS A 102 9.71 8.36 -1.29
C LYS A 102 10.11 7.04 -1.94
N VAL A 103 10.25 7.06 -3.25
CA VAL A 103 10.79 5.94 -4.04
C VAL A 103 12.32 6.06 -4.09
N LYS A 104 13.05 5.01 -3.72
CA LYS A 104 14.53 5.02 -3.64
C LYS A 104 15.23 4.63 -4.95
N SER A 105 14.53 3.92 -5.83
CA SER A 105 15.11 3.44 -7.09
C SER A 105 14.22 3.77 -8.28
N ALA A 106 14.84 4.09 -9.42
CA ALA A 106 14.12 4.22 -10.68
C ALA A 106 13.52 2.87 -11.11
N GLY A 107 12.39 2.94 -11.80
CA GLY A 107 11.67 1.78 -12.32
C GLY A 107 10.19 2.07 -12.51
N ASP A 108 9.47 1.08 -13.01
CA ASP A 108 8.03 1.14 -13.17
C ASP A 108 7.33 0.66 -11.90
N TYR A 109 6.27 1.37 -11.51
CA TYR A 109 5.50 1.06 -10.30
C TYR A 109 4.03 0.97 -10.66
N PHE A 110 3.39 -0.11 -10.21
CA PHE A 110 1.95 -0.26 -10.23
C PHE A 110 1.36 0.32 -8.95
N LEU A 111 0.36 1.20 -9.09
CA LEU A 111 -0.32 1.84 -7.97
C LEU A 111 -1.78 1.40 -8.01
N SER A 112 -2.27 0.86 -6.90
CA SER A 112 -3.71 0.63 -6.69
C SER A 112 -4.19 1.38 -5.45
N PHE A 113 -5.44 1.84 -5.53
CA PHE A 113 -6.06 2.61 -4.49
C PHE A 113 -7.47 2.11 -4.22
N THR A 114 -7.83 2.01 -2.95
CA THR A 114 -9.19 1.78 -2.50
C THR A 114 -9.52 2.82 -1.44
N GLY A 115 -10.65 3.49 -1.55
CA GLY A 115 -11.10 4.42 -0.52
C GLY A 115 -12.62 4.55 -0.50
N PRO A 116 -13.23 4.80 0.67
CA PRO A 116 -14.66 4.98 0.74
C PRO A 116 -15.07 6.27 0.03
N VAL A 117 -16.23 6.19 -0.62
CA VAL A 117 -17.00 7.31 -1.15
C VAL A 117 -17.95 7.73 -0.05
N ALA A 118 -17.47 8.53 0.89
CA ALA A 118 -18.32 9.13 1.91
C ALA A 118 -18.69 10.55 1.49
N GLU A 119 -19.94 10.91 1.72
CA GLU A 119 -20.50 12.23 1.46
C GLU A 119 -19.64 13.35 2.09
N ALA A 120 -19.28 14.35 1.29
CA ALA A 120 -18.50 15.52 1.73
C ALA A 120 -19.35 16.51 2.53
N ASN A 121 -20.55 16.82 2.02
CA ASN A 121 -21.49 17.75 2.63
C ASN A 121 -22.83 17.68 1.86
N ARG A 122 -23.96 17.55 2.56
CA ARG A 122 -25.30 17.55 1.95
C ARG A 122 -25.76 18.97 1.68
N ALA A 123 -25.29 19.58 0.59
CA ALA A 123 -25.77 20.89 0.15
C ALA A 123 -26.85 20.70 -0.94
N ALA A 124 -28.11 20.59 -0.53
CA ALA A 124 -29.26 20.40 -1.43
C ALA A 124 -29.16 19.16 -2.35
N ASN A 125 -29.90 19.13 -3.48
CA ASN A 125 -29.87 18.06 -4.50
C ASN A 125 -28.56 18.05 -5.32
N ALA A 126 -27.46 18.61 -4.79
CA ALA A 126 -26.20 18.72 -5.50
C ALA A 126 -25.49 17.37 -5.52
N ARG A 127 -25.15 16.89 -6.71
CA ARG A 127 -24.58 15.57 -6.97
C ARG A 127 -23.10 15.54 -6.59
N SER A 128 -22.64 14.52 -5.83
CA SER A 128 -21.22 14.38 -5.49
C SER A 128 -20.52 13.33 -6.35
N GLN A 129 -19.31 13.66 -6.78
CA GLN A 129 -18.32 12.77 -7.38
C GLN A 129 -17.00 12.96 -6.64
N VAL A 130 -16.36 11.86 -6.24
CA VAL A 130 -15.07 11.93 -5.55
C VAL A 130 -13.95 11.67 -6.55
N HIS A 131 -12.98 12.58 -6.59
CA HIS A 131 -11.81 12.49 -7.46
C HIS A 131 -10.57 12.17 -6.63
N PHE A 132 -9.82 11.16 -7.08
CA PHE A 132 -8.54 10.77 -6.51
C PHE A 132 -7.45 10.91 -7.57
N PHE A 133 -6.31 11.40 -7.16
CA PHE A 133 -5.15 11.51 -8.03
C PHE A 133 -3.86 11.37 -7.23
N VAL A 134 -2.80 10.98 -7.92
CA VAL A 134 -1.44 10.90 -7.36
C VAL A 134 -0.62 12.09 -7.86
N LYS A 135 0.20 12.66 -6.98
CA LYS A 135 1.17 13.71 -7.32
C LYS A 135 2.60 13.20 -7.17
N ILE A 136 3.45 13.49 -8.15
CA ILE A 136 4.91 13.33 -8.00
C ILE A 136 5.46 14.63 -7.41
N ASN A 137 6.34 14.50 -6.42
CA ASN A 137 7.02 15.62 -5.74
C ASN A 137 6.07 16.70 -5.19
N GLY A 138 4.81 16.32 -4.87
CA GLY A 138 3.84 17.21 -4.24
C GLY A 138 3.14 18.23 -5.16
N SER A 139 3.59 18.39 -6.40
CA SER A 139 3.11 19.47 -7.28
C SER A 139 2.39 18.95 -8.53
N THR A 140 2.96 17.95 -9.20
CA THR A 140 2.47 17.54 -10.52
C THR A 140 1.58 16.31 -10.41
N ALA A 141 0.30 16.46 -10.75
CA ALA A 141 -0.61 15.33 -10.84
C ALA A 141 -0.20 14.43 -12.02
N ILE A 142 -0.07 13.13 -11.77
CA ILE A 142 0.22 12.15 -12.82
C ILE A 142 -1.05 12.00 -13.67
N PRO A 143 -1.03 12.27 -14.99
CA PRO A 143 -2.24 12.20 -15.81
C PRO A 143 -2.93 10.83 -15.79
N THR A 144 -2.15 9.75 -15.76
CA THR A 144 -2.62 8.36 -15.79
C THR A 144 -3.03 7.81 -14.42
N ALA A 145 -2.64 8.47 -13.31
CA ALA A 145 -3.03 8.05 -11.97
C ALA A 145 -4.17 8.93 -11.43
N LYS A 146 -5.24 9.03 -12.23
CA LYS A 146 -6.48 9.72 -11.88
C LYS A 146 -7.62 8.71 -11.91
N THR A 147 -8.43 8.70 -10.87
CA THR A 147 -9.65 7.92 -10.81
C THR A 147 -10.76 8.75 -10.21
N SER A 148 -11.99 8.44 -10.58
CA SER A 148 -13.18 9.05 -10.03
C SER A 148 -14.17 7.97 -9.68
N SER A 149 -14.68 8.00 -8.45
CA SER A 149 -15.72 7.07 -8.03
C SER A 149 -17.11 7.59 -8.42
N THR A 150 -18.07 6.68 -8.49
CA THR A 150 -19.43 6.92 -8.96
C THR A 150 -20.26 7.80 -8.02
N TYR A 151 -21.37 8.22 -8.61
CA TYR A 151 -22.40 9.16 -8.22
C TYR A 151 -23.04 8.92 -6.84
N VAL A 152 -23.14 9.98 -6.02
CA VAL A 152 -24.07 10.06 -4.87
C VAL A 152 -25.26 10.94 -5.26
N ARG A 153 -26.49 10.39 -5.18
CA ARG A 153 -27.74 11.02 -5.66
C ARG A 153 -28.20 12.22 -4.82
N HIS A 154 -27.82 12.28 -3.54
CA HIS A 154 -28.33 13.25 -2.55
C HIS A 154 -29.87 13.37 -2.51
N ASP A 155 -30.56 12.29 -2.85
CA ASP A 155 -32.01 12.15 -2.80
C ASP A 155 -32.34 10.92 -1.93
N SER A 156 -33.46 10.98 -1.22
CA SER A 156 -33.96 9.89 -0.36
C SER A 156 -32.94 9.36 0.67
N ASP A 157 -32.13 10.25 1.27
CA ASP A 157 -31.14 9.96 2.32
C ASP A 157 -30.02 8.98 1.92
N HIS A 158 -29.73 8.86 0.62
CA HIS A 158 -28.57 8.10 0.16
C HIS A 158 -27.26 8.86 0.39
N THR A 159 -26.39 8.31 1.25
CA THR A 159 -25.09 8.90 1.63
C THR A 159 -23.88 8.17 1.04
N GLU A 160 -24.11 7.07 0.31
CA GLU A 160 -23.07 6.22 -0.30
C GLU A 160 -23.37 5.96 -1.79
N SER A 161 -22.31 5.71 -2.58
CA SER A 161 -22.44 5.40 -4.01
C SER A 161 -22.93 3.96 -4.22
N SER A 162 -23.88 3.78 -5.15
CA SER A 162 -24.26 2.46 -5.70
C SER A 162 -23.21 1.90 -6.66
#